data_AF-U5EFS5-F1
#
_entry.id   AF-U5EFS5-F1
#
_cell.length_a   1.000
_cell.length_b   1.000
_cell.length_c   1.000
_cell.angle_alpha   90.00
_cell.angle_beta   90.00
_cell.angle_gamma   90.00
#
_symmetry.space_group_name_H-M   'P 1'
#
loop_
_entity.id
_entity.type
_entity.pdbx_description
1 polymer ?
#
loop_
_entity_poly.entity_id
_entity_poly.type
_entity_poly.pdbx_seq_one_letter_code
_entity_poly.pdbx_strand_id
1 'polypeptide(L)' 'MMALVWVIDIVVTIVKILGGRTQVNPVLRVGMWITLLCVLLAGLAAGVGLVLLLERWLSTL' A
#
# COMPACT_ATOMS: atom_id res chain seq x y z
N MET A 1 -17.09 9.62 -10.95
CA MET A 1 -17.66 8.29 -11.25
C MET A 1 -16.61 7.32 -11.78
N MET A 2 -15.78 7.72 -12.75
CA MET A 2 -14.73 6.84 -13.31
C MET A 2 -13.54 6.57 -12.38
N ALA A 3 -13.08 7.58 -11.62
CA ALA A 3 -11.87 7.46 -10.81
C ALA A 3 -11.98 6.45 -9.64
N LEU A 4 -13.12 6.45 -8.92
CA LEU A 4 -13.31 5.54 -7.80
C LEU A 4 -13.37 4.07 -8.24
N VAL A 5 -14.07 3.81 -9.35
CA VAL A 5 -14.15 2.47 -9.94
C VAL A 5 -12.77 1.98 -10.38
N TRP A 6 -11.97 2.87 -10.99
CA TRP A 6 -10.60 2.55 -11.40
C TRP A 6 -9.70 2.19 -10.20
N VAL A 7 -9.81 2.93 -9.09
CA VAL A 7 -9.06 2.62 -7.87
C VAL A 7 -9.45 1.24 -7.33
N ILE A 8 -10.75 0.95 -7.25
CA ILE A 8 -11.24 -0.34 -6.74
C ILE A 8 -10.81 -1.48 -7.67
N ASP A 9 -10.85 -1.30 -8.98
CA ASP A 9 -10.45 -2.33 -9.95
C ASP A 9 -8.96 -2.69 -9.83
N ILE A 10 -8.09 -1.70 -9.58
CA ILE A 10 -6.68 -1.94 -9.26
C ILE A 10 -6.54 -2.74 -7.96
N VAL A 11 -7.24 -2.35 -6.89
CA VAL A 11 -7.19 -3.05 -5.61
C VAL A 11 -7.66 -4.49 -5.74
N VAL A 12 -8.77 -4.71 -6.44
CA VAL A 12 -9.33 -6.05 -6.68
C VAL A 12 -8.38 -6.89 -7.54
N THR A 13 -7.72 -6.30 -8.53
CA THR A 13 -6.71 -6.99 -9.34
C THR A 13 -5.54 -7.45 -8.49
N ILE A 14 -5.02 -6.58 -7.62
CA ILE A 14 -3.94 -6.90 -6.69
C ILE A 14 -4.37 -8.04 -5.74
N VAL A 15 -5.57 -7.95 -5.14
CA VAL A 15 -6.11 -8.98 -4.22
C VAL A 15 -6.35 -10.31 -4.92
N LYS A 16 -6.82 -10.32 -6.17
CA LYS A 16 -7.01 -11.55 -6.97
C LYS A 16 -5.68 -12.26 -7.27
N ILE A 17 -4.63 -11.49 -7.52
CA ILE A 17 -3.28 -12.02 -7.74
C ILE A 17 -2.70 -12.58 -6.43
N LEU A 18 -2.92 -11.86 -5.33
CA LEU A 18 -2.53 -12.24 -3.97
C LEU A 18 -3.22 -13.53 -3.49
N GLY A 19 -4.53 -13.61 -3.67
CA GLY A 19 -5.38 -14.72 -3.24
C GLY A 19 -5.29 -15.97 -4.12
N GLY A 20 -4.37 -16.00 -5.09
CA GLY A 20 -4.08 -17.18 -5.91
C GLY A 20 -5.20 -17.60 -6.87
N ARG A 21 -6.26 -16.81 -7.03
CA ARG A 21 -7.37 -17.04 -7.97
C ARG A 21 -7.00 -16.77 -9.43
N THR A 22 -5.78 -16.29 -9.67
CA THR A 22 -5.20 -16.05 -10.99
C THR A 22 -3.89 -16.84 -11.13
N GLN A 23 -3.77 -17.60 -12.23
CA GLN A 23 -2.57 -18.37 -12.61
C GLN A 23 -1.48 -17.38 -13.07
N VAL A 24 -0.79 -16.77 -12.12
CA VAL A 24 0.39 -15.93 -12.35
C VAL A 24 1.64 -16.69 -11.99
N ASN A 25 2.76 -16.33 -12.63
CA ASN A 25 4.08 -16.86 -12.28
C ASN A 25 4.34 -16.64 -10.76
N PRO A 26 4.69 -17.68 -9.98
CA PRO A 26 4.90 -17.56 -8.53
C PRO A 26 5.88 -16.45 -8.14
N VAL A 27 6.90 -16.19 -8.97
CA VAL A 27 7.85 -15.08 -8.76
C VAL A 27 7.14 -13.72 -8.82
N LEU A 28 6.22 -13.53 -9.78
CA LEU A 28 5.44 -12.30 -9.91
C LEU A 28 4.51 -12.09 -8.71
N ARG A 29 3.93 -13.17 -8.17
CA ARG A 29 3.09 -13.12 -6.98
C ARG A 29 3.88 -12.65 -5.76
N VAL A 30 5.07 -13.22 -5.54
CA VAL A 30 5.96 -12.82 -4.44
C VAL A 30 6.44 -11.37 -4.63
N GLY A 31 6.81 -11.00 -5.86
CA GLY A 31 7.16 -9.63 -6.21
C GLY A 31 6.07 -8.64 -5.84
N MET A 32 4.82 -8.91 -6.24
CA MET A 32 3.67 -8.05 -5.90
C MET A 32 3.42 -7.98 -4.39
N TRP A 33 3.52 -9.08 -3.66
CA TRP A 33 3.42 -9.07 -2.20
C TRP A 33 4.48 -8.16 -1.56
N ILE A 34 5.73 -8.26 -2.01
CA ILE A 34 6.83 -7.42 -1.50
C ILE A 34 6.56 -5.95 -1.82
N THR A 35 6.12 -5.64 -3.05
CA THR A 35 5.78 -4.26 -3.41
C THR A 35 4.66 -3.71 -2.54
N LEU A 36 3.62 -4.51 -2.31
CA LEU A 36 2.48 -4.14 -1.47
C LEU A 36 2.91 -3.88 -0.02
N LEU A 37 3.72 -4.79 0.54
CA LEU A 37 4.33 -4.62 1.87
C LEU A 37 5.19 -3.36 1.95
N CYS A 38 6.02 -3.09 0.94
CA CYS A 38 6.84 -1.88 0.88
C CYS A 38 6.00 -0.61 0.85
N VAL A 39 4.95 -0.55 0.02
CA VAL A 39 4.05 0.61 -0.04
C VAL A 39 3.34 0.82 1.29
N LEU A 40 2.90 -0.26 1.93
CA LEU A 40 2.19 -0.21 3.22
C LEU A 40 3.13 0.26 4.34
N LEU A 41 4.34 -0.28 4.41
CA LEU A 41 5.38 0.14 5.35
C LEU A 41 5.83 1.58 5.12
N ALA A 42 6.06 1.98 3.87
CA ALA A 42 6.45 3.34 3.52
C ALA A 42 5.34 4.34 3.89
N GLY A 43 4.07 4.00 3.62
CA GLY A 43 2.92 4.81 4.00
C GLY A 43 2.81 4.97 5.52
N LEU A 44 2.94 3.87 6.27
CA LEU A 44 2.95 3.91 7.73
C LEU A 44 4.12 4.72 8.28
N ALA A 45 5.34 4.49 7.78
CA ALA A 45 6.54 5.20 8.22
C ALA A 45 6.43 6.71 7.93
N ALA A 46 5.91 7.09 6.76
CA ALA A 46 5.66 8.48 6.43
C ALA A 46 4.61 9.11 7.36
N GLY A 47 3.49 8.41 7.62
CA GLY A 47 2.44 8.87 8.52
C GLY A 47 2.95 9.06 9.96
N VAL A 48 3.64 8.06 10.50
CA VAL A 48 4.25 8.14 11.84
C VAL A 48 5.31 9.25 11.89
N GLY A 49 6.16 9.37 10.87
CA GLY A 49 7.15 10.44 10.78
C GLY A 49 6.52 11.84 10.78
N LEU A 50 5.42 12.03 10.04
CA LEU A 50 4.66 13.27 10.02
C LEU A 50 4.03 13.59 11.38
N VAL A 51 3.43 12.60 12.05
CA VAL A 51 2.85 12.77 13.38
C VAL A 51 3.92 13.12 14.41
N LEU A 52 5.06 12.44 14.40
CA LEU A 52 6.18 12.73 15.29
C LEU A 52 6.79 14.12 15.03
N LEU A 53 6.86 14.52 13.76
CA LEU A 53 7.33 15.85 13.39
C LEU A 53 6.37 16.92 13.88
N LEU A 54 5.06 16.69 13.72
CA LEU A 54 4.02 17.57 14.23
C LEU A 54 4.06 17.67 15.75
N GLU A 55 4.21 16.54 16.45
CA GLU A 55 4.33 16.49 17.90
C GLU A 55 5.54 17.30 18.38
N ARG A 56 6.71 17.12 17.75
CA ARG A 56 7.90 17.93 18.04
C ARG A 56 7.67 19.41 17.84
N TRP A 57 6.96 19.79 16.77
CA TRP A 57 6.66 21.18 16.47
C TRP A 57 5.72 21.80 17.51
N LEU A 58 4.70 21.06 17.94
CA LEU A 58 3.80 21.49 19.01
C LEU A 58 4.50 21.55 20.37
N SER A 59 5.38 20.60 20.67
CA SER A 59 6.06 20.51 21.97
C SER A 59 7.20 21.52 22.13
N THR A 60 7.61 22.18 21.03
CA THR A 60 8.61 23.25 21.04
C THR A 60 7.98 24.66 21.04
N LEU A 61 6.64 24.73 21.00
CA LEU A 61 5.86 25.95 21.15
C LEU A 61 5.57 26.22 22.63
#